data_AF-A0AAF0R2Q6-F1
#
_entry.id   AF-A0AAF0R2Q6-F1
#
_cell.length_a   1.000
_cell.length_b   1.000
_cell.length_c   1.000
_cell.angle_alpha   90.00
_cell.angle_beta   90.00
_cell.angle_gamma   90.00
#
_symmetry.space_group_name_H-M   'P 1'
#
loop_
_entity.id
_entity.type
_entity.pdbx_description
1 polymer ?
#
loop_
_entity_poly.entity_id
_entity_poly.type
_entity_poly.pdbx_seq_one_letter_code
_entity_poly.pdbx_strand_id
1 'polypeptide(L)' 'MPRNKVIFALIENETDRKVSYKKRHKGFLKKAQELMTLCDIEMAAIIYSPYSDEPKVFPMVLQSTPF' A
#
# COMPACT_ATOMS: atom_id res chain seq x y z
N MET A 1 -20.20 -6.48 8.51
CA MET A 1 -19.88 -7.92 8.62
C MET A 1 -18.54 -8.06 9.36
N PRO A 2 -18.42 -9.03 10.28
CA PRO A 2 -17.15 -9.31 10.97
C PRO A 2 -16.04 -9.67 9.96
N ARG A 3 -14.78 -9.36 10.31
CA ARG A 3 -13.61 -9.65 9.46
C ARG A 3 -13.28 -11.14 9.54
N ASN A 4 -13.45 -11.87 8.44
CA ASN A 4 -13.03 -13.26 8.35
C ASN A 4 -11.50 -13.37 8.48
N LYS A 5 -11.04 -14.47 9.11
CA LYS A 5 -9.62 -14.80 9.19
C LYS A 5 -9.06 -14.98 7.77
N VAL A 6 -7.92 -14.34 7.49
CA VAL A 6 -7.26 -14.38 6.19
C VAL A 6 -6.20 -15.49 6.19
N ILE A 7 -6.09 -16.21 5.08
CA ILE A 7 -4.99 -17.15 4.83
C ILE A 7 -3.85 -16.37 4.15
N PHE A 8 -2.62 -16.52 4.63
CA PHE A 8 -1.43 -15.88 4.06
C PHE A 8 -0.89 -16.65 2.84
N ALA A 9 -1.71 -16.76 1.81
CA ALA A 9 -1.37 -17.36 0.53
C ALA A 9 -1.91 -16.47 -0.63
N LEU A 10 -1.59 -16.83 -1.87
CA LEU A 10 -2.16 -16.16 -3.04
C LEU A 10 -3.69 -16.36 -3.04
N ILE A 11 -4.44 -15.27 -3.21
CA ILE A 11 -5.90 -15.35 -3.37
C ILE A 11 -6.18 -15.82 -4.80
N GLU A 12 -6.75 -17.02 -4.95
CA GLU A 12 -7.00 -17.64 -6.25
C GLU A 12 -8.04 -16.87 -7.07
N ASN A 13 -9.16 -16.49 -6.44
CA ASN A 13 -10.21 -15.70 -7.07
C ASN A 13 -9.68 -14.30 -7.42
N GLU A 14 -9.64 -13.98 -8.71
CA GLU A 14 -9.09 -12.72 -9.21
C GLU A 14 -9.85 -11.49 -8.73
N THR A 15 -11.18 -11.54 -8.71
CA THR A 15 -12.03 -10.42 -8.25
C THR A 15 -11.76 -10.12 -6.79
N ASP A 16 -11.73 -11.16 -5.95
CA ASP A 16 -11.42 -11.02 -4.52
C ASP A 16 -9.99 -10.55 -4.29
N ARG A 17 -9.03 -11.06 -5.08
CA ARG A 17 -7.64 -10.64 -5.06
C ARG A 17 -7.51 -9.15 -5.42
N LYS A 18 -8.24 -8.67 -6.43
CA LYS A 18 -8.25 -7.26 -6.87
C LYS A 18 -8.87 -6.34 -5.82
N VAL A 19 -10.00 -6.74 -5.21
CA VAL A 19 -10.63 -5.99 -4.12
C VAL A 19 -9.74 -5.94 -2.89
N SER A 20 -9.14 -7.08 -2.52
CA SER A 20 -8.20 -7.18 -1.40
C SER A 20 -6.95 -6.33 -1.63
N TYR A 21 -6.37 -6.37 -2.83
CA TYR A 21 -5.25 -5.51 -3.22
C TYR A 21 -5.59 -4.04 -3.04
N LYS A 22 -6.71 -3.54 -3.58
CA LYS A 22 -7.10 -2.13 -3.43
C LYS A 22 -7.23 -1.71 -1.97
N LYS A 23 -7.85 -2.55 -1.13
CA LYS A 23 -8.02 -2.29 0.32
C LYS A 23 -6.68 -2.30 1.07
N ARG A 24 -5.84 -3.31 0.84
CA ARG A 24 -4.53 -3.46 1.51
C ARG A 24 -3.54 -2.40 1.07
N HIS A 25 -3.48 -2.09 -0.22
CA HIS A 25 -2.65 -1.02 -0.77
C HIS A 25 -2.94 0.31 -0.09
N LYS A 26 -4.23 0.70 0.00
CA LYS A 26 -4.64 1.94 0.68
C LYS A 26 -4.25 1.92 2.16
N GLY A 27 -4.46 0.79 2.84
CA GLY A 27 -4.08 0.64 4.26
C GLY A 27 -2.57 0.71 4.49
N PHE A 28 -1.79 0.09 3.63
CA PHE A 28 -0.33 0.07 3.66
C PHE A 28 0.24 1.49 3.53
N LEU A 29 -0.17 2.23 2.49
CA LEU A 29 0.30 3.61 2.30
C LEU A 29 -0.08 4.53 3.47
N LYS A 30 -1.28 4.37 4.04
CA LYS A 30 -1.68 5.12 5.23
C LYS A 30 -0.75 4.82 6.41
N LYS A 31 -0.39 3.56 6.63
CA LYS A 31 0.55 3.16 7.69
C LYS A 31 1.96 3.67 7.45
N ALA A 32 2.45 3.62 6.21
CA ALA A 32 3.74 4.19 5.85
C ALA A 32 3.78 5.70 6.16
N GLN A 33 2.76 6.46 5.77
CA GLN A 33 2.65 7.88 6.09
C GLN A 33 2.56 8.15 7.60
N GLU A 34 1.74 7.39 8.35
CA GLU A 34 1.66 7.50 9.81
C GLU A 34 3.04 7.27 10.47
N LEU A 35 3.81 6.28 10.01
CA LEU A 35 5.15 6.01 10.53
C LEU A 35 6.14 7.12 10.19
N MET A 36 6.15 7.61 8.95
CA MET A 36 6.98 8.76 8.57
C MET A 36 6.71 9.96 9.48
N THR A 37 5.45 10.29 9.74
CA THR A 37 5.07 11.43 10.58
C THR A 37 5.35 11.20 12.07
N LEU A 38 5.04 10.03 12.62
CA LEU A 38 5.19 9.77 14.06
C LEU A 38 6.64 9.58 14.50
N CYS A 39 7.48 9.07 13.60
CA CYS A 39 8.87 8.76 13.90
C CYS A 39 9.86 9.74 13.27
N ASP A 40 9.38 10.70 12.47
CA ASP A 40 10.20 11.64 11.70
C ASP A 40 11.27 10.93 10.85
N ILE A 41 10.82 9.94 10.06
CA ILE A 41 11.68 9.13 9.20
C ILE A 41 11.30 9.28 7.73
N GLU A 42 12.31 9.20 6.87
CA GLU A 42 12.12 9.05 5.43
C GLU A 42 11.81 7.59 5.08
N MET A 43 10.77 7.35 4.28
CA MET A 43 10.38 6.03 3.81
C MET A 43 9.94 6.11 2.36
N ALA A 44 10.34 5.12 1.56
CA ALA A 44 9.87 4.95 0.19
C ALA A 44 9.32 3.53 -0.03
N ALA A 45 8.34 3.41 -0.92
CA ALA A 45 7.77 2.13 -1.33
C ALA A 45 7.48 2.14 -2.83
N ILE A 46 7.79 1.03 -3.51
CA ILE A 46 7.46 0.77 -4.91
C ILE A 46 6.58 -0.47 -4.96
N ILE A 47 5.37 -0.33 -5.50
CA ILE A 47 4.36 -1.40 -5.51
C ILE A 47 3.98 -1.72 -6.94
N TYR A 48 4.35 -2.92 -7.39
CA TYR A 48 3.92 -3.50 -8.66
C TYR A 48 2.60 -4.25 -8.49
N SER A 49 1.81 -4.28 -9.55
CA SER A 49 0.51 -4.96 -9.54
C SER A 49 0.14 -5.43 -10.93
N PRO A 50 -0.49 -6.62 -11.08
CA PRO A 50 -1.03 -7.04 -12.37
C PRO A 50 -2.26 -6.22 -12.80
N TYR A 51 -2.74 -5.28 -11.98
CA TYR A 51 -3.92 -4.46 -12.25
C TYR A 51 -3.60 -3.03 -12.71
N SER A 52 -2.32 -2.72 -12.89
CA SER A 52 -1.81 -1.39 -13.28
C SER A 52 -0.52 -1.58 -14.05
N ASP A 53 -0.40 -0.97 -15.23
CA ASP A 53 0.82 -1.06 -16.04
C ASP A 53 1.98 -0.27 -15.41
N GLU A 54 1.66 0.77 -14.64
CA GLU A 54 2.63 1.59 -13.93
C GLU A 54 2.79 1.16 -12.46
N PRO A 55 4.03 1.12 -11.94
CA PRO A 55 4.26 0.91 -10.52
C PRO A 55 3.81 2.11 -9.71
N LYS A 56 3.21 1.84 -8.56
CA LYS A 56 2.88 2.90 -7.61
C LYS A 56 4.08 3.21 -6.74
N VAL A 57 4.56 4.44 -6.83
CA VAL A 57 5.70 4.94 -6.05
C VAL A 57 5.19 5.84 -4.92
N PHE A 58 5.68 5.60 -3.72
CA PHE A 58 5.45 6.40 -2.52
C PHE A 58 6.78 6.82 -1.91
N PRO A 59 6.92 8.07 -1.44
CA PRO A 59 6.08 9.22 -1.78
C PRO A 59 6.22 9.55 -3.28
N MET A 60 5.13 9.94 -3.93
CA MET A 60 5.12 10.28 -5.38
C MET A 60 5.83 11.62 -5.67
N VAL A 61 6.21 12.35 -4.63
CA VAL A 61 6.91 13.62 -4.69
C VAL A 61 8.23 13.43 -3.96
N LEU A 62 9.35 13.59 -4.67
CA LEU A 62 10.64 13.88 -4.04
C LEU A 62 10.39 15.11 -3.15
N GLN A 63 10.51 14.92 -1.85
CA GLN A 63 10.27 15.95 -0.85
C GLN A 63 11.06 17.22 -1.22
N SER A 64 10.38 18.23 -1.74
CA SER A 64 10.73 19.62 -1.44
C SER A 64 9.99 19.98 -0.16
N THR A 65 10.35 19.35 0.96
CA THR A 65 10.06 19.89 2.29
C THR A 65 11.26 20.76 2.65
N PRO A 66 11.17 22.09 2.55
CA PRO A 66 12.22 22.95 3.05
C PRO A 66 12.19 22.86 4.58
N PHE A 67 13.35 22.58 5.16
CA PHE A 67 13.70 23.28 6.40
C PHE A 67 13.80 24.78 6.07
#